data_AF-A0A239KRU2-F1
#
_entry.id   AF-A0A239KRU2-F1
#
_cell.length_a   1.000
_cell.length_b   1.000
_cell.length_c   1.000
_cell.angle_alpha   90.00
_cell.angle_beta   90.00
_cell.angle_gamma   90.00
#
_symmetry.space_group_name_H-M   'P 1'
#
loop_
_entity.id
_entity.type
_entity.pdbx_description
1 polymer ?
#
loop_
_entity_poly.entity_id
_entity_poly.type
_entity_poly.pdbx_seq_one_letter_code
_entity_poly.pdbx_strand_id
1 'polypeptide(L)'
;MNRQINQARRRGSVVLAAVFPHALAEPHQVLVSLIGPVAAGLYARSQQEAIEHLISTAADLGIDCGLERVPALTYTESIDDLVRLQAEAEAAAQAGLPASFVTESSLPFPIAGAVRVEDQAQFHPRAYLLALSEAMTASGTLVFEGTRVVGLNEGNPCRLTTSAGMTITAGDVVVATHYPIFDHALLFARMQPHRELVVAATFGR
;
A
#
# COMPACT_ATOMS: atom_id res chain seq x y z
N MET A 1 16.83 -6.43 12.55
CA MET A 1 16.28 -5.25 11.84
C MET A 1 16.00 -5.71 10.41
N ASN A 2 14.74 -6.03 10.09
CA ASN A 2 14.38 -6.63 8.81
C ASN A 2 14.50 -5.61 7.68
N ARG A 3 15.08 -6.01 6.55
CA ARG A 3 15.18 -5.17 5.36
C ARG A 3 14.28 -5.74 4.26
N GLN A 4 13.66 -4.84 3.52
CA GLN A 4 12.85 -5.17 2.35
C GLN A 4 13.47 -4.53 1.12
N ILE A 5 13.59 -5.32 0.05
CA ILE A 5 14.05 -4.83 -1.25
C ILE A 5 13.18 -5.48 -2.31
N ASN A 6 12.56 -4.65 -3.16
CA ASN A 6 11.89 -5.09 -4.37
C ASN A 6 12.87 -4.96 -5.54
N GLN A 7 12.95 -6.01 -6.36
CA GLN A 7 13.88 -6.05 -7.48
C GLN A 7 13.37 -5.21 -8.65
N ALA A 8 13.78 -3.94 -8.69
CA ALA A 8 13.52 -3.06 -9.84
C ALA A 8 14.31 -3.57 -11.06
N ARG A 9 13.60 -4.07 -12.08
CA ARG A 9 14.21 -4.59 -13.32
C ARG A 9 14.31 -3.56 -14.45
N ARG A 10 13.74 -2.34 -14.32
CA ARG A 10 13.74 -1.33 -15.40
C ARG A 10 14.21 0.06 -14.97
N ARG A 11 15.03 0.69 -15.82
CA ARG A 11 15.48 2.10 -15.71
C ARG A 11 14.28 3.04 -15.64
N GLY A 12 14.27 3.95 -14.66
CA GLY A 12 13.30 5.05 -14.55
C GLY A 12 12.02 4.75 -13.75
N SER A 13 11.87 3.55 -13.19
CA SER A 13 10.67 3.16 -12.46
C SER A 13 10.82 3.48 -10.98
N VAL A 14 10.02 4.39 -10.45
CA VAL A 14 9.76 4.46 -9.00
C VAL A 14 8.86 3.25 -8.69
N VAL A 15 9.46 2.21 -8.14
CA VAL A 15 8.75 1.01 -7.71
C VAL A 15 8.11 1.30 -6.36
N LEU A 16 6.80 1.52 -6.35
CA LEU A 16 6.00 1.25 -5.16
C LEU A 16 5.46 -0.16 -5.36
N ALA A 17 5.91 -1.08 -4.51
CA ALA A 17 5.22 -2.36 -4.43
C ALA A 17 3.89 -2.12 -3.72
N ALA A 18 2.81 -2.67 -4.27
CA ALA A 18 1.58 -2.82 -3.52
C ALA A 18 1.76 -3.96 -2.50
N VAL A 19 2.59 -3.72 -1.48
CA VAL A 19 2.29 -4.19 -0.14
C VAL A 19 2.03 -2.92 0.61
N PHE A 20 0.76 -2.57 0.83
CA PHE A 20 0.43 -1.34 1.54
C PHE A 20 1.30 -1.27 2.81
N PRO A 21 1.98 -0.14 3.08
CA PRO A 21 3.02 -0.05 4.11
C PRO A 21 2.54 -0.40 5.53
N HIS A 22 1.23 -0.50 5.76
CA HIS A 22 0.69 -0.95 7.05
C HIS A 22 0.72 -2.47 7.27
N ALA A 23 0.75 -3.30 6.23
CA ALA A 23 0.99 -4.74 6.37
C ALA A 23 2.48 -5.06 6.67
N LEU A 24 3.33 -4.03 6.70
CA LEU A 24 4.78 -4.15 6.82
C LEU A 24 5.36 -3.52 8.08
N ALA A 25 4.55 -2.84 8.89
CA ALA A 25 4.96 -2.46 10.24
C ALA A 25 4.88 -3.65 11.20
N GLU A 26 3.86 -4.52 11.03
CA GLU A 26 3.59 -5.62 11.94
C GLU A 26 3.62 -6.97 11.21
N PRO A 27 4.52 -7.90 11.61
CA PRO A 27 4.53 -9.27 11.11
C PRO A 27 3.13 -9.93 11.20
N HIS A 28 2.75 -10.80 10.26
CA HIS A 28 1.51 -11.58 10.31
C HIS A 28 1.37 -12.34 11.62
N GLN A 29 2.46 -12.79 12.23
CA GLN A 29 2.43 -13.34 13.59
C GLN A 29 1.84 -12.36 14.61
N VAL A 30 2.19 -11.08 14.53
CA VAL A 30 1.66 -10.03 15.39
C VAL A 30 0.19 -9.76 15.07
N LEU A 31 -0.18 -9.69 13.79
CA LEU A 31 -1.59 -9.53 13.40
C LEU A 31 -2.45 -10.68 13.93
N VAL A 32 -2.03 -11.93 13.74
CA VAL A 32 -2.72 -13.11 14.28
C VAL A 32 -2.84 -13.01 15.80
N SER A 33 -1.80 -12.54 16.50
CA SER A 33 -1.85 -12.33 17.96
C SER A 33 -2.80 -11.22 18.40
N LEU A 34 -2.94 -10.14 17.62
CA LEU A 34 -3.73 -8.96 17.99
C LEU A 34 -5.22 -9.12 17.66
N ILE A 35 -5.53 -9.67 16.48
CA ILE A 35 -6.90 -9.71 15.94
C ILE A 35 -7.40 -11.14 15.66
N GLY A 36 -6.58 -12.15 15.91
CA GLY A 36 -6.93 -13.55 15.69
C GLY A 36 -6.75 -14.01 14.24
N PRO A 37 -6.66 -15.34 14.01
CA PRO A 37 -6.31 -15.92 12.71
C PRO A 37 -7.36 -15.63 11.62
N VAL A 38 -8.64 -15.60 11.98
CA VAL A 38 -9.71 -15.33 11.01
C VAL A 38 -9.62 -13.89 10.48
N ALA A 39 -9.48 -12.91 11.38
CA ALA A 39 -9.39 -11.51 10.98
C ALA A 39 -8.07 -11.21 10.24
N ALA A 40 -6.96 -11.83 10.66
CA ALA A 40 -5.69 -11.75 9.95
C ALA A 40 -5.80 -12.33 8.52
N GLY A 41 -6.52 -13.45 8.33
CA GLY A 41 -6.79 -14.00 7.01
C GLY A 41 -7.68 -13.12 6.14
N LEU A 42 -8.70 -12.47 6.72
CA LEU A 42 -9.51 -11.48 6.01
C LEU A 42 -8.69 -10.26 5.59
N TYR A 43 -7.80 -9.80 6.46
CA TYR A 43 -6.86 -8.72 6.15
C TYR A 43 -5.96 -9.11 4.97
N ALA A 44 -5.29 -10.25 5.04
CA ALA A 44 -4.45 -10.77 3.96
C ALA A 44 -5.19 -10.88 2.62
N ARG A 45 -6.43 -11.41 2.65
CA ARG A 45 -7.28 -11.49 1.45
C ARG A 45 -7.59 -10.12 0.87
N SER A 46 -8.01 -9.16 1.71
CA SER A 46 -8.30 -7.78 1.28
C SER A 46 -7.09 -7.14 0.58
N GLN A 47 -5.89 -7.38 1.12
CA GLN A 47 -4.65 -6.90 0.51
C GLN A 47 -4.41 -7.51 -0.88
N GLN A 48 -4.62 -8.82 -1.04
CA GLN A 48 -4.49 -9.47 -2.34
C GLN A 48 -5.56 -8.98 -3.33
N GLU A 49 -6.81 -8.87 -2.90
CA GLU A 49 -7.91 -8.34 -3.72
C GLU A 49 -7.63 -6.91 -4.20
N ALA A 50 -7.00 -6.07 -3.36
CA ALA A 50 -6.58 -4.74 -3.75
C ALA A 50 -5.52 -4.74 -4.87
N ILE A 51 -4.57 -5.69 -4.83
CA ILE A 51 -3.58 -5.87 -5.90
C ILE A 51 -4.27 -6.31 -7.19
N GLU A 52 -5.17 -7.29 -7.12
CA GLU A 52 -5.94 -7.76 -8.28
C GLU A 52 -6.79 -6.64 -8.88
N HIS A 53 -7.45 -5.85 -8.04
CA HIS A 53 -8.27 -4.72 -8.47
C HIS A 53 -7.43 -3.65 -9.18
N LEU A 54 -6.25 -3.34 -8.66
CA LEU A 54 -5.32 -2.39 -9.29
C LEU A 54 -4.89 -2.88 -10.67
N ILE A 55 -4.57 -4.17 -10.79
CA ILE A 55 -4.14 -4.79 -12.05
C ILE A 55 -5.27 -4.80 -13.08
N SER A 56 -6.47 -5.20 -12.68
CA SER A 56 -7.66 -5.16 -13.54
C SER A 56 -7.93 -3.74 -14.01
N THR A 57 -7.95 -2.77 -13.08
CA THR A 57 -8.19 -1.36 -13.40
C THR A 57 -7.17 -0.82 -14.40
N ALA A 58 -5.88 -1.15 -14.21
CA ALA A 58 -4.84 -0.75 -15.14
C ALA A 58 -5.05 -1.37 -16.54
N ALA A 59 -5.46 -2.64 -16.61
CA ALA A 59 -5.74 -3.31 -17.87
C ALA A 59 -6.98 -2.75 -18.57
N ASP A 60 -8.08 -2.59 -17.84
CA ASP A 60 -9.38 -2.13 -18.35
C ASP A 60 -9.31 -0.71 -18.89
N LEU A 61 -8.52 0.15 -18.24
CA LEU A 61 -8.31 1.55 -18.64
C LEU A 61 -7.09 1.74 -19.56
N GLY A 62 -6.33 0.69 -19.86
CA GLY A 62 -5.13 0.79 -20.70
C GLY A 62 -4.01 1.67 -20.11
N ILE A 63 -3.84 1.64 -18.79
CA ILE A 63 -2.88 2.48 -18.07
C ILE A 63 -1.46 1.94 -18.21
N ASP A 64 -0.59 2.71 -18.86
CA ASP A 64 0.86 2.43 -18.90
C ASP A 64 1.57 2.98 -17.66
N CYS A 65 1.52 2.22 -16.57
CA CYS A 65 2.23 2.53 -15.32
C CYS A 65 3.44 1.63 -15.07
N GLY A 66 3.91 0.90 -16.08
CA GLY A 66 5.01 -0.06 -15.93
C GLY A 66 4.71 -1.18 -14.92
N LEU A 67 3.46 -1.65 -14.89
CA LEU A 67 3.01 -2.68 -13.98
C LEU A 67 3.71 -4.01 -14.25
N GLU A 68 4.27 -4.61 -13.20
CA GLU A 68 4.92 -5.93 -13.26
C GLU A 68 4.49 -6.77 -12.06
N ARG A 69 4.12 -8.04 -12.30
CA ARG A 69 3.99 -9.05 -11.24
C ARG A 69 5.37 -9.45 -10.76
N VAL A 70 5.57 -9.38 -9.45
CA VAL A 70 6.84 -9.70 -8.80
C VAL A 70 6.59 -10.32 -7.43
N PRO A 71 7.49 -11.17 -6.92
CA PRO A 71 7.46 -11.55 -5.52
C PRO A 71 7.86 -10.36 -4.63
N ALA A 72 7.26 -10.28 -3.44
CA ALA A 72 7.80 -9.46 -2.36
C ALA A 72 8.78 -10.30 -1.51
N LEU A 73 9.93 -9.71 -1.16
CA LEU A 73 10.96 -10.35 -0.34
C LEU A 73 11.26 -9.50 0.91
N THR A 74 11.09 -10.12 2.07
CA THR A 74 11.55 -9.59 3.36
C THR A 74 12.68 -10.46 3.87
N TYR A 75 13.90 -9.94 3.96
CA TYR A 75 15.08 -10.75 4.24
C TYR A 75 15.80 -10.33 5.52
N THR A 76 16.66 -11.21 5.99
CA THR A 76 17.64 -10.94 7.04
C THR A 76 19.02 -11.47 6.66
N GLU A 77 20.06 -10.78 7.11
CA GLU A 77 21.45 -11.25 7.09
C GLU A 77 21.83 -11.95 8.42
N SER A 78 20.99 -11.82 9.45
CA SER A 78 21.24 -12.38 10.78
C SER A 78 20.65 -13.77 10.93
N ILE A 79 21.49 -14.73 11.33
CA ILE A 79 21.06 -16.11 11.65
C ILE A 79 20.10 -16.11 12.85
N ASP A 80 20.29 -15.20 13.81
CA ASP A 80 19.46 -15.11 15.02
C ASP A 80 18.00 -14.72 14.71
N ASP A 81 17.77 -14.05 13.57
CA ASP A 81 16.44 -13.64 13.13
C ASP A 81 15.68 -14.76 12.38
N LEU A 82 16.32 -15.88 12.04
CA LEU A 82 15.73 -16.89 11.15
C LEU A 82 14.49 -17.55 11.73
N VAL A 83 14.49 -17.88 13.03
CA VAL A 83 13.34 -18.51 13.69
C VAL A 83 12.11 -17.61 13.59
N ARG A 84 12.29 -16.30 13.86
CA ARG A 84 11.21 -15.32 13.74
C ARG A 84 10.75 -15.15 12.30
N LEU A 85 11.67 -15.20 11.34
CA LEU A 85 11.37 -15.04 9.92
C LEU A 85 10.64 -16.26 9.33
N GLN A 86 10.98 -17.47 9.78
CA GLN A 86 10.27 -18.71 9.42
C GLN A 86 8.84 -18.70 9.95
N ALA A 87 8.66 -18.36 11.23
CA ALA A 87 7.33 -18.23 11.82
C ALA A 87 6.49 -17.16 11.09
N GLU A 88 7.12 -16.17 10.45
CA GLU A 88 6.41 -15.13 9.71
C GLU A 88 5.92 -15.65 8.36
N ALA A 89 6.76 -16.40 7.65
CA ALA A 89 6.34 -17.09 6.44
C ALA A 89 5.18 -18.05 6.73
N GLU A 90 5.24 -18.79 7.83
CA GLU A 90 4.17 -19.70 8.26
C GLU A 90 2.87 -18.95 8.59
N ALA A 91 2.95 -17.87 9.36
CA ALA A 91 1.78 -17.07 9.71
C ALA A 91 1.13 -16.42 8.47
N ALA A 92 1.94 -15.90 7.55
CA ALA A 92 1.46 -15.34 6.29
C ALA A 92 0.78 -16.43 5.41
N ALA A 93 1.38 -17.63 5.34
CA ALA A 93 0.79 -18.76 4.62
C ALA A 93 -0.54 -19.20 5.26
N GLN A 94 -0.62 -19.26 6.58
CA GLN A 94 -1.86 -19.57 7.32
C GLN A 94 -2.93 -18.49 7.13
N ALA A 95 -2.53 -17.23 6.95
CA ALA A 95 -3.44 -16.13 6.60
C ALA A 95 -3.92 -16.21 5.13
N GLY A 96 -3.42 -17.16 4.34
CA GLY A 96 -3.84 -17.40 2.95
C GLY A 96 -3.02 -16.66 1.90
N LEU A 97 -1.89 -16.04 2.28
CA LEU A 97 -0.95 -15.50 1.29
C LEU A 97 -0.12 -16.63 0.67
N PRO A 98 0.32 -16.50 -0.59
CA PRO A 98 1.26 -17.43 -1.21
C PRO A 98 2.68 -17.18 -0.70
N ALA A 99 2.87 -17.35 0.61
CA ALA A 99 4.08 -17.05 1.35
C ALA A 99 4.92 -18.32 1.59
N SER A 100 6.25 -18.17 1.52
CA SER A 100 7.21 -19.23 1.78
C SER A 100 8.49 -18.67 2.39
N PHE A 101 9.22 -19.51 3.13
CA PHE A 101 10.56 -19.19 3.58
C PHE A 101 11.58 -19.68 2.55
N VAL A 102 12.52 -18.82 2.16
CA VAL A 102 13.59 -19.14 1.19
C VAL A 102 14.95 -18.70 1.71
N THR A 103 16.00 -19.38 1.31
CA THR A 103 17.40 -19.03 1.62
C THR A 103 18.15 -18.48 0.40
N GLU A 104 17.62 -18.72 -0.80
CA GLU A 104 18.18 -18.21 -2.05
C GLU A 104 17.44 -16.94 -2.50
N SER A 105 18.19 -15.97 -3.04
CA SER A 105 17.61 -14.76 -3.61
C SER A 105 18.46 -14.22 -4.77
N SER A 106 17.88 -13.36 -5.58
CA SER A 106 18.58 -12.62 -6.65
C SER A 106 19.20 -11.31 -6.16
N LEU A 107 19.30 -11.11 -4.83
CA LEU A 107 19.97 -9.94 -4.27
C LEU A 107 21.48 -10.02 -4.55
N PRO A 108 22.16 -8.88 -4.78
CA PRO A 108 23.58 -8.85 -5.13
C PRO A 108 24.51 -9.10 -3.92
N PHE A 109 23.98 -9.66 -2.83
CA PHE A 109 24.69 -9.97 -1.60
C PHE A 109 24.03 -11.18 -0.92
N PRO A 110 24.77 -11.93 -0.08
CA PRO A 110 24.23 -13.08 0.63
C PRO A 110 23.17 -12.67 1.66
N ILE A 111 22.20 -13.55 1.88
CA ILE A 111 21.19 -13.44 2.94
C ILE A 111 21.21 -14.71 3.79
N ALA A 112 20.77 -14.61 5.04
CA ALA A 112 20.56 -15.78 5.89
C ALA A 112 19.21 -16.44 5.58
N GLY A 113 18.19 -15.65 5.23
CA GLY A 113 16.88 -16.13 4.82
C GLY A 113 15.93 -15.00 4.47
N ALA A 114 14.79 -15.34 3.85
CA ALA A 114 13.75 -14.41 3.46
C ALA A 114 12.34 -15.02 3.53
N VAL A 115 11.35 -14.19 3.88
CA VAL A 115 9.95 -14.45 3.54
C VAL A 115 9.72 -13.98 2.12
N ARG A 116 9.21 -14.88 1.28
CA ARG A 116 8.85 -14.64 -0.11
C ARG A 116 7.35 -14.78 -0.26
N VAL A 117 6.69 -13.71 -0.69
CA VAL A 117 5.26 -13.72 -1.02
C VAL A 117 5.11 -13.55 -2.52
N GLU A 118 4.50 -14.52 -3.19
CA GLU A 118 4.26 -14.47 -4.64
C GLU A 118 3.08 -13.55 -4.99
N ASP A 119 2.86 -13.35 -6.29
CA ASP A 119 1.71 -12.63 -6.84
C ASP A 119 1.53 -11.20 -6.34
N GLN A 120 2.62 -10.55 -5.94
CA GLN A 120 2.64 -9.12 -5.65
C GLN A 120 2.86 -8.31 -6.93
N ALA A 121 2.81 -6.98 -6.82
CA ALA A 121 2.96 -6.09 -7.95
C ALA A 121 3.84 -4.89 -7.63
N GLN A 122 4.61 -4.46 -8.64
CA GLN A 122 5.30 -3.17 -8.67
C GLN A 122 4.82 -2.34 -9.85
N PHE A 123 4.70 -1.04 -9.67
CA PHE A 123 4.28 -0.10 -10.71
C PHE A 123 4.68 1.33 -10.33
N HIS A 124 4.53 2.26 -11.27
CA HIS A 124 4.73 3.69 -11.05
C HIS A 124 3.43 4.35 -10.54
N PRO A 125 3.33 4.75 -9.25
CA PRO A 125 2.07 5.20 -8.67
C PRO A 125 1.54 6.49 -9.26
N ARG A 126 2.44 7.46 -9.49
CA ARG A 126 2.05 8.73 -10.12
C ARG A 126 1.50 8.52 -11.53
N ALA A 127 2.13 7.67 -12.36
CA ALA A 127 1.62 7.38 -13.69
C ALA A 127 0.22 6.74 -13.63
N TYR A 128 0.04 5.77 -12.71
CA TYR A 128 -1.25 5.15 -12.46
C TYR A 128 -2.34 6.16 -12.05
N LEU A 129 -2.06 7.00 -11.05
CA LEU A 129 -3.04 7.95 -10.51
C LEU A 129 -3.39 9.07 -11.51
N LEU A 130 -2.43 9.52 -12.33
CA LEU A 130 -2.70 10.50 -13.37
C LEU A 130 -3.63 9.93 -14.43
N ALA A 131 -3.33 8.74 -14.96
CA ALA A 131 -4.17 8.09 -15.95
C ALA A 131 -5.56 7.76 -15.40
N LEU A 132 -5.65 7.35 -14.13
CA LEU A 132 -6.94 7.14 -13.46
C LEU A 132 -7.76 8.44 -13.36
N SER A 133 -7.12 9.55 -12.99
CA SER A 133 -7.78 10.87 -12.94
C SER A 133 -8.27 11.33 -14.33
N GLU A 134 -7.47 11.09 -15.38
CA GLU A 134 -7.85 11.35 -16.77
C GLU A 134 -9.07 10.52 -17.19
N ALA A 135 -9.10 9.23 -16.86
CA ALA A 135 -10.25 8.36 -17.13
C ALA A 135 -11.51 8.82 -16.38
N MET A 136 -11.38 9.22 -15.12
CA MET A 136 -12.50 9.75 -14.32
C MET A 136 -13.04 11.06 -14.92
N THR A 137 -12.18 11.99 -15.29
CA THR A 137 -12.60 13.27 -15.90
C THR A 137 -13.24 13.06 -17.27
N ALA A 138 -12.75 12.12 -18.08
CA ALA A 138 -13.36 11.74 -19.35
C ALA A 138 -14.79 11.17 -19.18
N SER A 139 -15.09 10.56 -18.03
CA SER A 139 -16.43 10.07 -17.68
C SER A 139 -17.38 11.16 -17.14
N GLY A 140 -16.92 12.41 -17.03
CA GLY A 140 -17.68 13.54 -16.52
C GLY A 140 -17.53 13.80 -15.01
N THR A 141 -16.63 13.08 -14.32
CA THR A 141 -16.29 13.40 -12.93
C THR A 141 -15.48 14.70 -12.87
N LEU A 142 -15.82 15.56 -11.91
CA LEU A 142 -15.12 16.82 -11.69
C LEU A 142 -14.03 16.64 -10.64
N VAL A 143 -12.81 17.04 -10.96
CA VAL A 143 -11.67 17.05 -10.04
C VAL A 143 -11.25 18.49 -9.80
N PHE A 144 -11.22 18.90 -8.53
CA PHE A 144 -10.87 20.26 -8.13
C PHE A 144 -9.57 20.27 -7.32
N GLU A 145 -8.50 20.76 -7.93
CA GLU A 145 -7.23 21.00 -7.23
C GLU A 145 -7.22 22.39 -6.55
N GLY A 146 -6.28 22.63 -5.63
CA GLY A 146 -6.19 23.91 -4.90
C GLY A 146 -7.40 24.23 -4.02
N THR A 147 -8.34 23.30 -3.87
CA THR A 147 -9.64 23.49 -3.20
C THR A 147 -9.63 22.76 -1.86
N ARG A 148 -8.84 23.26 -0.90
CA ARG A 148 -8.73 22.62 0.42
C ARG A 148 -10.02 22.79 1.22
N VAL A 149 -10.65 21.68 1.57
CA VAL A 149 -11.78 21.65 2.51
C VAL A 149 -11.25 21.83 3.94
N VAL A 150 -11.86 22.75 4.70
CA VAL A 150 -11.49 23.08 6.09
C VAL A 150 -12.64 22.95 7.08
N GLY A 151 -13.85 22.71 6.59
CA GLY A 151 -15.02 22.45 7.44
C GLY A 151 -15.98 21.47 6.78
N LEU A 152 -16.62 20.65 7.61
CA LEU A 152 -17.68 19.73 7.24
C LEU A 152 -18.83 19.89 8.25
N ASN A 153 -20.01 20.22 7.74
CA ASN A 153 -21.27 20.20 8.47
C ASN A 153 -22.08 19.02 7.95
N GLU A 154 -22.16 17.97 8.77
CA GLU A 154 -22.94 16.77 8.48
C GLU A 154 -24.44 17.10 8.50
N GLY A 155 -25.20 16.44 7.62
CA GLY A 155 -26.64 16.64 7.50
C GLY A 155 -27.16 16.15 6.15
N ASN A 156 -28.42 16.47 5.84
CA ASN A 156 -28.98 16.21 4.52
C ASN A 156 -29.50 17.52 3.90
N PRO A 157 -28.74 18.18 3.01
CA PRO A 157 -27.42 17.77 2.48
C PRO A 157 -26.26 18.11 3.43
N CYS A 158 -25.14 17.41 3.27
CA CYS A 158 -23.85 17.79 3.83
C CYS A 158 -23.38 19.12 3.23
N ARG A 159 -22.71 19.94 4.05
CA ARG A 159 -22.09 21.21 3.63
C ARG A 159 -20.61 21.21 3.95
N LEU A 160 -19.79 21.45 2.93
CA LEU A 160 -18.34 21.54 3.01
C LEU A 160 -17.92 23.00 2.83
N THR A 161 -17.01 23.48 3.66
CA THR A 161 -16.43 24.82 3.55
C THR A 161 -14.98 24.70 3.10
N THR A 162 -14.62 25.43 2.05
CA THR A 162 -13.24 25.50 1.54
C THR A 162 -12.46 26.62 2.22
N SER A 163 -11.13 26.57 2.20
CA SER A 163 -10.28 27.63 2.74
C SER A 163 -10.44 28.98 2.02
N ALA A 164 -10.99 28.98 0.82
CA ALA A 164 -11.34 30.20 0.07
C ALA A 164 -12.72 30.77 0.45
N GLY A 165 -13.43 30.16 1.41
CA GLY A 165 -14.76 30.59 1.85
C GLY A 165 -15.92 30.11 0.97
N MET A 166 -15.66 29.27 -0.04
CA MET A 166 -16.72 28.66 -0.86
C MET A 166 -17.40 27.52 -0.11
N THR A 167 -18.70 27.36 -0.34
CA THR A 167 -19.53 26.27 0.21
C THR A 167 -19.87 25.27 -0.89
N ILE A 168 -19.62 23.99 -0.65
CA ILE A 168 -20.00 22.87 -1.51
C ILE A 168 -21.08 22.07 -0.79
N THR A 169 -22.16 21.72 -1.50
CA THR A 169 -23.28 20.92 -0.97
C THR A 169 -23.29 19.54 -1.63
N ALA A 170 -23.41 18.47 -0.83
CA ALA A 170 -23.46 17.10 -1.34
C ALA A 170 -24.44 16.25 -0.51
N GLY A 171 -25.05 15.22 -1.12
CA GLY A 171 -25.84 14.24 -0.38
C GLY A 171 -24.95 13.37 0.50
N ASP A 172 -23.88 12.84 -0.09
CA ASP A 172 -22.89 11.99 0.56
C ASP A 172 -21.49 12.61 0.46
N VAL A 173 -20.67 12.37 1.48
CA VAL A 173 -19.27 12.81 1.53
C VAL A 173 -18.39 11.63 1.94
N VAL A 174 -17.38 11.34 1.12
CA VAL A 174 -16.35 10.33 1.43
C VAL A 174 -15.05 11.05 1.77
N VAL A 175 -14.54 10.84 2.99
CA VAL A 175 -13.26 11.40 3.43
C VAL A 175 -12.14 10.40 3.17
N ALA A 176 -11.38 10.62 2.08
CA ALA A 176 -10.28 9.75 1.64
C ALA A 176 -8.90 10.41 1.79
N THR A 177 -8.66 11.10 2.91
CA THR A 177 -7.47 11.95 3.13
C THR A 177 -6.30 11.25 3.83
N HIS A 178 -6.38 9.94 4.03
CA HIS A 178 -5.44 9.11 4.82
C HIS A 178 -5.39 9.49 6.32
N TYR A 179 -5.03 10.72 6.65
CA TYR A 179 -5.17 11.30 7.98
C TYR A 179 -6.56 11.98 8.07
N PRO A 180 -7.41 11.66 9.07
CA PRO A 180 -8.74 12.23 9.19
C PRO A 180 -8.61 13.71 9.51
N ILE A 181 -9.15 14.54 8.62
CA ILE A 181 -9.20 16.00 8.78
C ILE A 181 -10.44 16.46 9.57
N PHE A 182 -11.46 15.60 9.62
CA PHE A 182 -12.66 15.76 10.43
C PHE A 182 -12.77 14.51 11.29
N ASP A 183 -12.51 14.64 12.57
CA ASP A 183 -12.34 13.49 13.44
C ASP A 183 -13.28 13.55 14.63
N HIS A 184 -14.45 12.92 14.45
CA HIS A 184 -15.45 12.73 15.50
C HIS A 184 -15.03 11.65 16.51
N ALA A 185 -13.99 10.87 16.24
CA ALA A 185 -13.62 9.68 17.01
C ALA A 185 -12.22 9.77 17.66
N LEU A 186 -11.56 10.93 17.61
CA LEU A 186 -10.19 11.15 18.11
C LEU A 186 -9.18 10.12 17.57
N LEU A 187 -9.42 9.59 16.38
CA LEU A 187 -8.49 8.73 15.64
C LEU A 187 -7.13 9.39 15.44
N PHE A 188 -7.07 10.70 15.25
CA PHE A 188 -5.83 11.47 15.16
C PHE A 188 -4.96 11.29 16.42
N ALA A 189 -5.57 11.12 17.59
CA ALA A 189 -4.84 10.91 18.85
C ALA A 189 -4.24 9.51 18.96
N ARG A 190 -4.69 8.57 18.12
CA ARG A 190 -4.21 7.18 18.05
C ARG A 190 -3.20 6.95 16.94
N MET A 191 -2.98 7.94 16.06
CA MET A 191 -2.06 7.81 14.95
C MET A 191 -0.73 8.49 15.26
N GLN A 192 0.35 7.84 14.86
CA GLN A 192 1.70 8.39 14.93
C GLN A 192 2.19 8.65 13.51
N PRO A 193 2.57 9.88 13.17
CA PRO A 193 3.18 10.16 11.88
C PRO A 193 4.60 9.59 11.83
N HIS A 194 4.85 8.70 10.89
CA HIS A 194 6.19 8.20 10.60
C HIS A 194 6.76 8.90 9.37
N ARG A 195 8.06 9.22 9.43
CA ARG A 195 8.78 9.77 8.30
C ARG A 195 9.59 8.66 7.64
N GLU A 196 9.26 8.37 6.40
CA GLU A 196 10.02 7.45 5.55
C GLU A 196 10.90 8.25 4.58
N LEU A 197 12.06 7.70 4.24
CA LEU A 197 13.00 8.30 3.30
C LEU A 197 13.20 7.34 2.14
N VAL A 198 13.12 7.87 0.91
CA VAL A 198 13.39 7.14 -0.31
C VAL A 198 14.67 7.68 -0.94
N VAL A 199 15.56 6.79 -1.36
CA VAL A 199 16.76 7.12 -2.13
C VAL A 199 16.58 6.56 -3.54
N ALA A 200 16.78 7.41 -4.54
CA ALA A 200 16.84 7.01 -5.93
C ALA A 200 18.26 7.25 -6.45
N ALA A 201 18.86 6.21 -7.03
CA ALA A 201 20.16 6.28 -7.66
C ALA A 201 20.14 5.50 -8.97
N THR A 202 20.99 5.89 -9.91
CA THR A 202 21.24 5.06 -11.08
C THR A 202 22.20 3.95 -10.69
N PHE A 203 21.84 2.70 -10.96
CA PHE A 203 22.76 1.58 -10.80
C PHE A 203 23.47 1.35 -12.13
N GLY A 204 24.78 1.57 -12.16
CA GLY A 204 25.63 1.22 -13.30
C GLY A 204 25.68 -0.30 -13.46
N ARG A 205 25.60 -0.77 -14.70
CA ARG A 205 26.02 -2.13 -15.04
C ARG A 205 27.50 -2.12 -15.39
#